data_AF-A0A1H6TV74-F1
#
_entry.id   AF-A0A1H6TV74-F1
#
_cell.length_a   1.000
_cell.length_b   1.000
_cell.length_c   1.000
_cell.angle_alpha   90.00
_cell.angle_beta   90.00
_cell.angle_gamma   90.00
#
_symmetry.space_group_name_H-M   'P 1'
#
loop_
_entity.id
_entity.type
_entity.pdbx_description
1 polymer ?
#
loop_
_entity_poly.entity_id
_entity_poly.type
_entity_poly.pdbx_seq_one_letter_code
_entity_poly.pdbx_strand_id
1 'polypeptide(L)'
;MRALTLVIMILAFLVGGTCAGILFKNIENRMGTDGDSEKTEEVYRLVDNAQKEIEKLKKQGIDVTKVEDPQIQESLELIESTPPKWKVDYAGKLGILAAVFALVMLVVAFMKKALVTKLSLVVVAVSVLLWISTPDIEAGTFSGANPKSIATIALVGLIVASACAFMSYKLHLKKLQATS
;
A
#
# COMPACT_ATOMS: atom_id res chain seq x y z
N MET A 1 21.54 24.43 -3.29
CA MET A 1 21.49 22.95 -3.27
C MET A 1 20.81 22.37 -2.04
N ARG A 2 21.23 22.63 -0.79
CA ARG A 2 20.61 22.02 0.41
C ARG A 2 19.09 22.23 0.53
N ALA A 3 18.61 23.46 0.33
CA ALA A 3 17.17 23.76 0.37
C ALA A 3 16.38 22.99 -0.70
N LEU A 4 16.94 22.87 -1.91
CA LEU A 4 16.33 22.11 -3.00
C LEU A 4 16.24 20.61 -2.69
N THR A 5 17.31 20.01 -2.13
CA THR A 5 17.29 18.59 -1.72
C THR A 5 16.28 18.33 -0.61
N LEU A 6 16.10 19.31 0.28
CA LEU A 6 15.13 19.27 1.37
C LEU A 6 13.68 19.38 0.86
N VAL A 7 13.43 20.31 -0.06
CA VAL A 7 12.12 20.48 -0.71
C VAL A 7 11.73 19.22 -1.48
N ILE A 8 12.66 18.65 -2.27
CA ILE A 8 12.40 17.40 -3.01
C ILE A 8 12.10 16.24 -2.07
N MET A 9 12.80 16.15 -0.94
CA MET A 9 12.59 15.09 0.05
C MET A 9 11.25 15.23 0.78
N ILE A 10 10.84 16.46 1.13
CA ILE A 10 9.53 16.74 1.71
C ILE A 10 8.42 16.43 0.70
N LEU A 11 8.59 16.81 -0.57
CA LEU A 11 7.65 16.47 -1.64
C LEU A 11 7.55 14.96 -1.85
N ALA A 12 8.67 14.23 -1.89
CA ALA A 12 8.67 12.77 -2.00
C ALA A 12 7.98 12.11 -0.79
N PHE A 13 8.18 12.65 0.42
CA PHE A 13 7.48 12.20 1.62
C PHE A 13 5.98 12.47 1.56
N LEU A 14 5.57 13.67 1.14
CA LEU A 14 4.15 14.02 0.99
C LEU A 14 3.47 13.15 -0.05
N VAL A 15 4.10 12.92 -1.20
CA VAL A 15 3.57 12.03 -2.26
C VAL A 15 3.48 10.59 -1.76
N GLY A 16 4.52 10.06 -1.10
CA GLY A 16 4.48 8.71 -0.54
C GLY A 16 3.43 8.52 0.57
N GLY A 17 3.33 9.48 1.50
CA GLY A 17 2.37 9.45 2.60
C GLY A 17 0.91 9.62 2.15
N THR A 18 0.66 10.53 1.21
CA THR A 18 -0.67 10.69 0.60
C THR A 18 -1.07 9.47 -0.21
N CYS A 19 -0.14 8.84 -0.94
CA CYS A 19 -0.39 7.59 -1.64
C CYS A 19 -0.78 6.45 -0.69
N ALA A 20 -0.15 6.32 0.48
CA ALA A 20 -0.50 5.33 1.50
C ALA A 20 -1.88 5.59 2.14
N GLY A 21 -2.23 6.85 2.39
CA GLY A 21 -3.56 7.22 2.91
C GLY A 21 -4.69 7.06 1.90
N ILE A 22 -4.43 7.42 0.62
CA ILE A 22 -5.36 7.22 -0.49
C ILE A 22 -5.56 5.72 -0.73
N LEU A 23 -4.52 4.88 -0.57
CA LEU A 23 -4.60 3.42 -0.62
C LEU A 23 -5.68 2.85 0.31
N PHE A 24 -5.63 3.25 1.58
CA PHE A 24 -6.55 2.73 2.61
C PHE A 24 -8.00 3.11 2.28
N LYS A 25 -8.23 4.40 2.00
CA LYS A 25 -9.56 4.90 1.63
C LYS A 25 -10.07 4.36 0.30
N ASN A 26 -9.19 4.13 -0.70
CA ASN A 26 -9.61 3.55 -1.97
C ASN A 26 -10.00 2.08 -1.83
N ILE A 27 -9.27 1.31 -1.01
CA ILE A 27 -9.60 -0.10 -0.81
C ILE A 27 -10.88 -0.24 -0.01
N GLU A 28 -11.13 0.62 0.98
CA GLU A 28 -12.40 0.64 1.69
C GLU A 28 -13.55 1.10 0.76
N ASN A 29 -13.35 2.15 -0.05
CA ASN A 29 -14.34 2.59 -1.04
C ASN A 29 -14.68 1.54 -2.11
N ARG A 30 -13.80 0.56 -2.38
CA ARG A 30 -14.07 -0.52 -3.35
C ARG A 30 -15.26 -1.41 -2.94
N MET A 31 -15.68 -1.38 -1.69
CA MET A 31 -16.83 -2.13 -1.18
C MET A 31 -18.13 -1.30 -1.16
N GLY A 32 -18.13 -0.08 -1.71
CA GLY A 32 -19.29 0.82 -1.67
C GLY A 32 -19.58 1.38 -0.27
N THR A 33 -18.59 1.34 0.63
CA THR A 33 -18.74 1.66 2.05
C THR A 33 -18.23 3.05 2.42
N ASP A 34 -17.80 3.87 1.44
CA ASP A 34 -17.30 5.25 1.64
C ASP A 34 -16.15 5.40 2.67
N GLY A 35 -15.37 4.33 2.90
CA GLY A 35 -14.29 4.38 3.90
C GLY A 35 -14.76 4.09 5.32
N ASP A 36 -16.01 3.64 5.49
CA ASP A 36 -16.56 3.25 6.77
C ASP A 36 -16.14 1.80 7.09
N SER A 37 -15.35 1.65 8.15
CA SER A 37 -14.85 0.36 8.62
C SER A 37 -15.98 -0.56 9.08
N GLU A 38 -17.07 -0.01 9.63
CA GLU A 38 -18.18 -0.78 10.17
C GLU A 38 -19.01 -1.41 9.04
N LYS A 39 -19.31 -0.61 8.00
CA LYS A 39 -19.96 -1.10 6.78
C LYS A 39 -19.08 -2.08 6.01
N THR A 40 -17.77 -1.85 5.99
CA THR A 40 -16.80 -2.77 5.38
C THR A 40 -16.83 -4.14 6.06
N GLU A 41 -16.91 -4.16 7.39
CA GLU A 41 -17.03 -5.41 8.14
C GLU A 41 -18.38 -6.11 7.92
N GLU A 42 -19.46 -5.35 7.73
CA GLU A 42 -20.77 -5.88 7.36
C GLU A 42 -20.73 -6.57 5.98
N VAL A 43 -20.11 -5.96 4.96
CA VAL A 43 -19.91 -6.58 3.64
C VAL A 43 -19.14 -7.89 3.76
N TYR A 44 -18.06 -7.92 4.54
CA TYR A 44 -17.30 -9.17 4.75
C TYR A 44 -18.11 -10.25 5.49
N ARG A 45 -19.03 -9.87 6.40
CA ARG A 45 -19.95 -10.82 7.03
C ARG A 45 -20.96 -11.39 6.03
N LEU A 46 -21.48 -10.56 5.12
CA LEU A 46 -22.37 -11.01 4.05
C LEU A 46 -21.66 -12.00 3.12
N VAL A 47 -20.42 -11.70 2.72
CA VAL A 47 -19.58 -12.59 1.91
C VAL A 47 -19.31 -13.93 2.61
N ASP A 48 -18.98 -13.93 3.91
CA ASP A 48 -18.74 -15.15 4.68
C ASP A 48 -20.01 -16.02 4.79
N ASN A 49 -21.18 -15.39 4.96
CA ASN A 49 -22.46 -16.09 4.95
C ASN A 49 -22.78 -16.68 3.57
N ALA A 50 -22.60 -15.91 2.50
CA ALA A 50 -22.78 -16.35 1.13
C ALA A 50 -21.83 -17.52 0.78
N GLN A 51 -20.56 -17.45 1.20
CA GLN A 51 -19.60 -18.54 1.01
C GLN A 51 -20.06 -19.82 1.71
N LYS A 52 -20.53 -19.72 2.96
CA LYS A 52 -21.05 -20.87 3.71
C LYS A 52 -22.30 -21.48 3.06
N GLU A 53 -23.18 -20.65 2.51
CA GLU A 53 -24.38 -21.12 1.82
C GLU A 53 -24.02 -21.86 0.52
N ILE A 54 -23.16 -21.28 -0.30
CA ILE A 54 -22.63 -21.92 -1.52
C ILE A 54 -21.88 -23.20 -1.20
N GLU A 55 -21.08 -23.24 -0.13
CA GLU A 55 -20.36 -24.44 0.28
C GLU A 55 -21.32 -25.56 0.75
N LYS A 56 -22.42 -25.21 1.43
CA LYS A 56 -23.47 -26.18 1.78
C LYS A 56 -24.15 -26.75 0.54
N LEU A 57 -24.50 -25.90 -0.43
CA LEU A 57 -25.11 -26.34 -1.69
C LEU A 57 -24.15 -27.24 -2.49
N LYS A 58 -22.86 -26.90 -2.56
CA LYS A 58 -21.83 -27.77 -3.15
C LYS A 58 -21.72 -29.12 -2.44
N LYS A 59 -21.76 -29.15 -1.10
CA LYS A 59 -21.73 -30.39 -0.31
C LYS A 59 -22.97 -31.26 -0.52
N GLN A 60 -24.10 -30.67 -0.91
CA GLN A 60 -25.32 -31.37 -1.32
C GLN A 60 -25.27 -31.88 -2.77
N GLY A 61 -24.16 -31.67 -3.48
CA GLY A 61 -23.98 -32.09 -4.87
C GLY A 61 -24.63 -31.15 -5.90
N ILE A 62 -25.08 -29.97 -5.48
CA ILE A 62 -25.68 -28.98 -6.36
C ILE A 62 -24.57 -28.17 -7.03
N ASP A 63 -24.54 -28.17 -8.36
CA ASP A 63 -23.65 -27.33 -9.15
C ASP A 63 -24.18 -25.90 -9.18
N VAL A 64 -23.82 -25.13 -8.15
CA VAL A 64 -24.15 -23.70 -7.94
C VAL A 64 -23.84 -22.80 -9.14
N THR A 65 -22.97 -23.20 -10.07
CA THR A 65 -22.69 -22.42 -11.29
C THR A 65 -23.75 -22.58 -12.38
N LYS A 66 -24.66 -23.55 -12.23
CA LYS A 66 -25.74 -23.85 -13.18
C LYS A 66 -27.14 -23.59 -12.61
N VAL A 67 -27.22 -23.09 -11.37
CA VAL A 67 -28.50 -22.77 -10.74
C VAL A 67 -28.89 -21.34 -11.13
N GLU A 68 -30.02 -21.18 -11.83
CA GLU A 68 -30.58 -19.88 -12.22
C GLU A 68 -31.32 -19.16 -11.07
N ASP A 69 -31.04 -19.53 -9.82
CA ASP A 69 -31.64 -18.86 -8.67
C ASP A 69 -31.02 -17.45 -8.52
N PRO A 70 -31.84 -16.38 -8.56
CA PRO A 70 -31.35 -15.01 -8.43
C PRO A 70 -30.52 -14.78 -7.17
N GLN A 71 -30.86 -15.45 -6.06
CA GLN A 71 -30.14 -15.28 -4.79
C GLN A 71 -28.75 -15.92 -4.82
N ILE A 72 -28.60 -17.04 -5.55
CA ILE A 72 -27.32 -17.72 -5.70
C ILE A 72 -26.41 -16.93 -6.66
N GLN A 73 -26.98 -16.35 -7.72
CA GLN A 73 -26.24 -15.48 -8.63
C GLN A 73 -25.77 -14.20 -7.92
N GLU A 74 -26.63 -13.55 -7.14
CA GLU A 74 -26.26 -12.38 -6.34
C GLU A 74 -25.18 -12.71 -5.31
N SER A 75 -25.27 -13.88 -4.66
CA SER A 75 -24.24 -14.38 -3.73
C SER A 75 -22.91 -14.65 -4.41
N LEU A 76 -22.92 -15.23 -5.63
CA LEU A 76 -21.72 -15.46 -6.43
C LEU A 76 -21.09 -14.14 -6.89
N GLU A 77 -21.90 -13.20 -7.37
CA GLU A 77 -21.44 -11.88 -7.79
C GLU A 77 -20.86 -11.08 -6.62
N LEU A 78 -21.45 -11.18 -5.43
CA LEU A 78 -20.93 -10.54 -4.21
C LEU A 78 -19.56 -11.11 -3.82
N ILE A 79 -19.38 -12.43 -3.91
CA ILE A 79 -18.11 -13.10 -3.60
C ILE A 79 -17.05 -12.76 -4.65
N GLU A 80 -17.41 -12.68 -5.92
CA GLU A 80 -16.48 -12.40 -7.02
C GLU A 80 -16.05 -10.92 -7.06
N SER A 81 -16.99 -10.01 -6.78
CA SER A 81 -16.72 -8.57 -6.74
C SER A 81 -15.95 -8.12 -5.51
N THR A 82 -16.02 -8.86 -4.39
CA THR A 82 -15.36 -8.48 -3.13
C THR A 82 -13.93 -9.03 -3.07
N PRO A 83 -12.89 -8.17 -2.92
CA PRO A 83 -11.52 -8.65 -2.76
C PRO A 83 -11.37 -9.41 -1.44
N PRO A 84 -10.48 -10.43 -1.37
CA PRO A 84 -10.25 -11.17 -0.13
C PRO A 84 -9.78 -10.26 1.02
N LYS A 85 -10.42 -10.35 2.20
CA LYS A 85 -10.12 -9.53 3.38
C LYS A 85 -8.63 -9.49 3.74
N TRP A 86 -7.96 -10.65 3.67
CA TRP A 86 -6.53 -10.75 3.96
C TRP A 86 -5.65 -9.92 3.02
N LYS A 87 -6.02 -9.79 1.72
CA LYS A 87 -5.26 -8.96 0.77
C LYS A 87 -5.39 -7.48 1.11
N VAL A 88 -6.59 -7.06 1.51
CA VAL A 88 -6.91 -5.70 1.93
C VAL A 88 -6.14 -5.32 3.20
N ASP A 89 -6.25 -6.14 4.25
CA ASP A 89 -5.55 -5.92 5.52
C ASP A 89 -4.02 -5.89 5.33
N TYR A 90 -3.50 -6.77 4.47
CA TYR A 90 -2.08 -6.85 4.19
C TYR A 90 -1.58 -5.63 3.42
N ALA A 91 -2.30 -5.20 2.37
CA ALA A 91 -1.97 -3.99 1.62
C ALA A 91 -2.01 -2.73 2.52
N GLY A 92 -3.01 -2.62 3.40
CA GLY A 92 -3.11 -1.54 4.37
C GLY A 92 -1.91 -1.48 5.32
N LYS A 93 -1.53 -2.60 5.92
CA LYS A 93 -0.36 -2.70 6.81
C LYS A 93 0.94 -2.36 6.09
N LEU A 94 1.11 -2.81 4.84
CA LEU A 94 2.28 -2.47 4.01
C LEU A 94 2.36 -0.97 3.71
N GLY A 95 1.20 -0.32 3.44
CA GLY A 95 1.13 1.12 3.22
C GLY A 95 1.58 1.94 4.44
N ILE A 96 1.13 1.56 5.64
CA ILE A 96 1.56 2.19 6.90
C ILE A 96 3.07 2.00 7.09
N LEU A 97 3.57 0.79 6.86
CA LEU A 97 4.99 0.47 7.00
C LEU A 97 5.85 1.33 6.05
N ALA A 98 5.42 1.50 4.80
CA ALA A 98 6.09 2.37 3.84
C ALA A 98 6.11 3.85 4.30
N ALA A 99 5.00 4.34 4.86
CA ALA A 99 4.92 5.70 5.40
C ALA A 99 5.87 5.92 6.59
N VAL A 100 5.99 4.94 7.49
CA VAL A 100 6.96 4.97 8.60
C VAL A 100 8.39 5.03 8.08
N PHE A 101 8.75 4.20 7.09
CA PHE A 101 10.09 4.24 6.48
C PHE A 101 10.39 5.59 5.82
N ALA A 102 9.41 6.19 5.14
CA ALA A 102 9.55 7.51 4.55
C ALA A 102 9.84 8.58 5.63
N LEU A 103 9.17 8.51 6.77
CA LEU A 103 9.38 9.42 7.90
C LEU A 103 10.76 9.24 8.54
N VAL A 104 11.19 7.99 8.74
CA VAL A 104 12.52 7.67 9.26
C VAL A 104 13.61 8.25 8.35
N MET A 105 13.45 8.13 7.03
CA MET A 105 14.39 8.70 6.08
C MET A 105 14.46 10.23 6.13
N LEU A 106 13.31 10.89 6.32
CA LEU A 106 13.27 12.34 6.54
C LEU A 106 14.11 12.73 7.76
N VAL A 107 13.89 12.09 8.91
CA VAL A 107 14.61 12.37 10.16
C VAL A 107 16.12 12.11 9.99
N VAL A 108 16.48 10.99 9.39
CA VAL A 108 17.87 10.56 9.23
C VAL A 108 18.63 11.50 8.30
N ALA A 109 17.99 12.02 7.24
CA ALA A 109 18.58 13.03 6.39
C ALA A 109 19.00 14.31 7.17
N PHE A 110 18.32 14.65 8.26
CA PHE A 110 18.71 15.76 9.14
C PHE A 110 19.83 15.41 10.12
N MET A 111 20.00 14.14 10.49
CA MET A 111 20.99 13.72 11.49
C MET A 111 22.44 13.86 11.01
N LYS A 112 22.71 13.96 9.69
CA LYS A 112 24.05 14.21 9.11
C LYS A 112 25.15 13.25 9.61
N LYS A 113 24.81 12.01 9.98
CA LYS A 113 25.75 10.98 10.44
C LYS A 113 26.10 10.00 9.32
N ALA A 114 27.22 9.28 9.46
CA ALA A 114 27.58 8.18 8.55
C ALA A 114 26.51 7.08 8.46
N LEU A 115 25.66 6.98 9.49
CA LEU A 115 24.50 6.10 9.54
C LEU A 115 23.51 6.36 8.39
N VAL A 116 23.43 7.59 7.86
CA VAL A 116 22.57 7.95 6.72
C VAL A 116 22.86 7.08 5.51
N THR A 117 24.13 6.79 5.23
CA THR A 117 24.53 5.99 4.06
C THR A 117 24.08 4.53 4.19
N LYS A 118 24.32 3.92 5.36
CA LYS A 118 23.91 2.53 5.63
C LYS A 118 22.39 2.40 5.59
N LEU A 119 21.69 3.35 6.21
CA LEU A 119 20.23 3.32 6.29
C LEU A 119 19.57 3.56 4.92
N SER A 120 20.12 4.44 4.08
CA SER A 120 19.60 4.68 2.73
C SER A 120 19.63 3.42 1.87
N LEU A 121 20.70 2.62 1.97
CA LEU A 121 20.80 1.34 1.26
C LEU A 121 19.79 0.32 1.78
N VAL A 122 19.63 0.24 3.11
CA VAL A 122 18.64 -0.65 3.74
C VAL A 122 17.23 -0.26 3.33
N VAL A 123 16.89 1.02 3.32
CA VAL A 123 15.54 1.48 2.94
C VAL A 123 15.26 1.19 1.47
N VAL A 124 16.23 1.33 0.56
CA VAL A 124 16.05 0.92 -0.84
C VAL A 124 15.76 -0.58 -0.94
N ALA A 125 16.56 -1.42 -0.26
CA ALA A 125 16.35 -2.86 -0.27
C ALA A 125 14.98 -3.26 0.30
N VAL A 126 14.59 -2.67 1.44
CA VAL A 126 13.29 -2.88 2.07
C VAL A 126 12.15 -2.40 1.16
N SER A 127 12.30 -1.27 0.47
CA SER A 127 11.28 -0.77 -0.45
C SER A 127 11.02 -1.76 -1.60
N VAL A 128 12.08 -2.37 -2.15
CA VAL A 128 11.95 -3.40 -3.18
C VAL A 128 11.25 -4.64 -2.63
N LEU A 129 11.60 -5.09 -1.42
CA LEU A 129 10.93 -6.22 -0.75
C LEU A 129 9.45 -5.95 -0.49
N LEU A 130 9.11 -4.74 -0.05
CA LEU A 130 7.72 -4.31 0.14
C LEU A 130 6.96 -4.34 -1.20
N TRP A 131 7.58 -3.83 -2.28
CA TRP A 131 6.97 -3.86 -3.59
C TRP A 131 6.74 -5.29 -4.10
N ILE A 132 7.72 -6.20 -3.96
CA ILE A 132 7.58 -7.62 -4.33
C ILE A 132 6.42 -8.26 -3.56
N SER A 133 6.35 -8.02 -2.24
CA SER A 133 5.36 -8.61 -1.34
C SER A 133 3.96 -8.01 -1.49
N THR A 134 3.82 -6.84 -2.13
CA THR A 134 2.52 -6.21 -2.30
C THR A 134 1.65 -7.03 -3.26
N PRO A 135 0.45 -7.46 -2.84
CA PRO A 135 -0.44 -8.25 -3.68
C PRO A 135 -0.97 -7.41 -4.83
N ASP A 136 -1.10 -8.06 -5.99
CA ASP A 136 -1.85 -7.51 -7.11
C ASP A 136 -3.35 -7.78 -6.87
N ILE A 137 -4.14 -6.70 -6.90
CA ILE A 137 -5.59 -6.76 -6.81
C ILE A 137 -6.14 -6.11 -8.07
N GLU A 138 -6.58 -6.96 -9.00
CA GLU A 138 -7.23 -6.55 -10.24
C GLU A 138 -8.36 -5.56 -9.94
N ALA A 139 -8.49 -4.55 -10.80
CA ALA A 139 -9.56 -3.57 -10.67
C ALA A 139 -10.87 -4.25 -11.10
N GLY A 140 -11.70 -4.61 -10.12
CA GLY A 140 -13.09 -4.98 -10.36
C GLY A 140 -13.92 -3.77 -10.80
N THR A 141 -15.22 -4.00 -11.00
CA THR A 141 -16.24 -3.05 -11.49
C THR A 141 -16.32 -1.74 -10.69
N PHE A 142 -15.82 -1.71 -9.45
CA PHE A 142 -15.69 -0.51 -8.63
C PHE A 142 -14.24 -0.03 -8.60
N SER A 143 -13.93 0.88 -9.54
CA SER A 143 -12.62 1.48 -9.82
C SER A 143 -11.96 2.13 -8.59
N GLY A 144 -10.92 1.48 -8.05
CA GLY A 144 -9.92 2.10 -7.18
C GLY A 144 -8.50 1.83 -7.69
N ALA A 145 -7.51 2.60 -7.27
CA ALA A 145 -6.12 2.39 -7.70
C ALA A 145 -5.53 1.08 -7.15
N ASN A 146 -4.87 0.30 -8.02
CA ASN A 146 -4.32 -1.02 -7.69
C ASN A 146 -3.22 -0.91 -6.61
N PRO A 147 -3.25 -1.73 -5.54
CA PRO A 147 -2.22 -1.74 -4.52
C PRO A 147 -0.80 -1.90 -5.05
N LYS A 148 -0.60 -2.71 -6.11
CA LYS A 148 0.69 -2.87 -6.76
C LYS A 148 1.17 -1.59 -7.43
N SER A 149 0.27 -0.87 -8.11
CA SER A 149 0.57 0.42 -8.73
C SER A 149 0.95 1.46 -7.67
N ILE A 150 0.25 1.46 -6.53
CA ILE A 150 0.54 2.43 -5.48
C ILE A 150 1.83 2.06 -4.73
N ALA A 151 2.11 0.78 -4.49
CA ALA A 151 3.40 0.33 -4.00
C ALA A 151 4.54 0.70 -4.96
N THR A 152 4.29 0.74 -6.27
CA THR A 152 5.27 1.21 -7.26
C THR A 152 5.54 2.71 -7.09
N ILE A 153 4.51 3.52 -6.90
CA ILE A 153 4.67 4.96 -6.62
C ILE A 153 5.44 5.18 -5.31
N ALA A 154 5.08 4.44 -4.25
CA ALA A 154 5.76 4.49 -2.97
C ALA A 154 7.23 4.07 -3.06
N LEU A 155 7.53 3.00 -3.83
CA LEU A 155 8.89 2.55 -4.12
C LEU A 155 9.72 3.66 -4.77
N VAL A 156 9.19 4.29 -5.82
CA VAL A 156 9.88 5.39 -6.52
C VAL A 156 10.13 6.55 -5.55
N GLY A 157 9.13 6.93 -4.76
CA GLY A 157 9.26 7.99 -3.75
C GLY A 157 10.34 7.68 -2.71
N LEU A 158 10.38 6.45 -2.18
CA LEU A 158 11.36 6.01 -1.19
C LEU A 158 12.79 5.94 -1.77
N ILE A 159 12.94 5.51 -3.01
CA ILE A 159 14.25 5.50 -3.70
C ILE A 159 14.76 6.93 -3.88
N VAL A 160 13.90 7.84 -4.36
CA VAL A 160 14.26 9.26 -4.54
C VAL A 160 14.63 9.91 -3.20
N ALA A 161 13.82 9.69 -2.16
CA ALA A 161 14.11 10.19 -0.81
C ALA A 161 15.45 9.66 -0.28
N SER A 162 15.76 8.38 -0.51
CA SER A 162 17.01 7.75 -0.12
C SER A 162 18.22 8.32 -0.86
N ALA A 163 18.10 8.53 -2.17
CA ALA A 163 19.15 9.17 -2.97
C ALA A 163 19.40 10.62 -2.50
N CYS A 164 18.34 11.39 -2.21
CA CYS A 164 18.43 12.74 -1.69
C CYS A 164 19.12 12.79 -0.31
N ALA A 165 18.76 11.88 0.60
CA ALA A 165 19.39 11.78 1.92
C ALA A 165 20.89 11.46 1.81
N PHE A 166 21.24 10.50 0.94
CA PHE A 166 22.63 10.15 0.68
C PHE A 166 23.44 11.31 0.10
N MET A 167 22.91 12.00 -0.92
CA MET A 167 23.57 13.17 -1.52
C MET A 167 23.72 14.32 -0.53
N SER A 168 22.71 14.58 0.31
CA SER A 168 22.77 15.61 1.35
C SER A 168 23.94 15.37 2.33
N TYR A 169 24.14 14.12 2.75
CA TYR A 169 25.27 13.74 3.60
C TYR A 169 26.63 13.87 2.88
N LYS A 170 26.74 13.39 1.63
CA LYS A 170 27.98 13.53 0.85
C LYS A 170 28.37 15.01 0.62
N LEU A 171 27.39 15.87 0.35
CA LEU A 171 27.60 17.32 0.24
C LEU A 171 28.06 17.93 1.56
N HIS A 172 27.54 17.45 2.70
CA HIS A 172 28.00 17.89 4.01
C HIS A 172 29.46 17.56 4.27
N LEU A 173 29.89 16.34 3.94
CA LEU A 173 31.28 15.90 4.07
C LEU A 173 32.22 16.73 3.17
N LYS A 174 31.85 16.95 1.90
CA LYS A 174 32.64 17.80 1.00
C LYS A 174 32.78 19.23 1.53
N LYS A 175 31.71 19.80 2.12
CA LYS A 175 31.78 21.14 2.72
C LYS A 175 32.73 21.15 3.92
N LEU A 176 32.69 20.14 4.80
CA LEU A 176 33.61 20.03 5.93
C LEU A 176 35.07 19.99 5.47
N GLN A 177 35.38 19.20 4.44
CA GLN A 177 36.73 19.11 3.86
C GLN A 177 37.21 20.41 3.21
N ALA A 178 36.30 21.19 2.62
CA ALA A 178 36.65 22.48 2.02
C ALA A 178 36.83 23.61 3.04
N THR A 179 36.47 23.38 4.31
CA THR A 179 36.54 24.40 5.38
C THR A 179 37.53 24.03 6.49
N SER A 180 38.21 22.88 6.39
CA SER A 180 39.31 22.44 7.27
C SER A 180 40.65 22.65 6.58
#